data_AF-A0A822HD60-F1
#
_entry.id   AF-A0A822HD60-F1
#
_cell.length_a   1.000
_cell.length_b   1.000
_cell.length_c   1.000
_cell.angle_alpha   90.00
_cell.angle_beta   90.00
_cell.angle_gamma   90.00
#
_symmetry.space_group_name_H-M   'P 1'
#
loop_
_entity.id
_entity.type
_entity.pdbx_description
1 polymer ?
#
loop_
_entity_poly.entity_id
_entity_poly.type
_entity_poly.pdbx_seq_one_letter_code
_entity_poly.pdbx_strand_id
1 'polypeptide(L)' 'KDVFQKFYEKMLAKRLVGQLSASDDYEESMISKLKQACGFAYTSKLQRMFQDICVSKNLIDQYRTYCEENKLDDIGI' A
#
# COMPACT_ATOMS: atom_id res chain seq x y z
N LYS A 1 20.23 13.56 -4.15
CA LYS A 1 18.96 12.88 -4.47
C LYS A 1 18.95 11.41 -4.01
N ASP A 2 20.04 10.66 -4.20
CA ASP A 2 20.07 9.20 -3.95
C ASP A 2 20.03 8.80 -2.48
N VAL A 3 20.69 9.57 -1.60
CA VAL A 3 20.65 9.33 -0.15
C VAL A 3 19.22 9.49 0.36
N PHE A 4 18.58 10.62 0.04
CA PHE A 4 17.17 10.86 0.37
C PHE A 4 16.27 9.74 -0.15
N GLN A 5 16.45 9.32 -1.40
CA GLN A 5 15.65 8.25 -2.00
C GLN A 5 15.74 6.95 -1.18
N LYS A 6 16.95 6.49 -0.87
CA LYS A 6 17.16 5.25 -0.10
C LYS A 6 16.53 5.33 1.30
N PHE A 7 16.69 6.46 1.98
CA PHE A 7 16.07 6.66 3.30
C PHE A 7 14.56 6.72 3.20
N TYR A 8 14.02 7.46 2.24
CA TYR A 8 12.58 7.60 2.05
C TYR A 8 11.93 6.27 1.68
N GLU A 9 12.51 5.49 0.77
CA GLU A 9 12.07 4.13 0.43
C GLU A 9 12.00 3.24 1.68
N LYS A 10 13.05 3.25 2.50
CA LYS A 10 13.10 2.47 3.75
C LYS A 10 12.02 2.91 4.74
N MET A 11 11.80 4.21 4.89
CA MET A 11 10.78 4.73 5.81
C MET A 11 9.36 4.46 5.30
N LEU A 12 9.11 4.63 4.01
CA LEU A 12 7.83 4.32 3.39
C LEU A 12 7.50 2.83 3.56
N ALA A 13 8.46 1.93 3.29
CA ALA A 13 8.29 0.49 3.49
C ALA A 13 7.83 0.16 4.92
N LYS A 14 8.49 0.74 5.92
CA LYS A 14 8.14 0.54 7.33
C LYS A 14 6.72 1.03 7.64
N ARG A 15 6.33 2.20 7.11
CA ARG A 15 4.99 2.74 7.35
C ARG A 15 3.90 1.89 6.70
N LEU A 16 4.10 1.48 5.45
CA LEU A 16 3.11 0.68 4.72
C LEU A 16 2.89 -0.70 5.33
N VAL A 17 3.99 -1.44 5.60
CA VAL A 17 3.89 -2.80 6.18
C VAL A 17 3.34 -2.75 7.61
N GLY A 18 3.76 -1.76 8.40
CA GLY A 18 3.29 -1.59 9.77
C GLY A 18 1.91 -0.94 9.91
N GLN A 19 1.26 -0.57 8.80
CA GLN A 19 0.04 0.25 8.79
C GLN A 19 0.15 1.52 9.66
N LEU A 20 1.34 2.13 9.67
CA LEU A 20 1.65 3.36 10.44
C LEU A 20 1.40 4.64 9.63
N SER A 21 0.91 4.50 8.40
CA SER A 21 0.53 5.64 7.57
C SER A 21 -0.67 6.38 8.19
N ALA A 22 -0.58 7.70 8.29
CA ALA A 22 -1.68 8.51 8.84
C ALA A 22 -2.89 8.58 7.90
N SER A 23 -2.64 8.59 6.59
CA SER A 23 -3.66 8.48 5.54
C SER A 23 -3.00 8.02 4.24
N ASP A 24 -3.70 7.17 3.49
CA ASP A 24 -3.28 6.70 2.18
C ASP A 24 -3.24 7.87 1.17
N ASP A 25 -4.13 8.86 1.29
CA ASP A 25 -4.15 10.07 0.44
C ASP A 25 -2.89 10.93 0.60
N TYR A 26 -2.36 11.02 1.83
CA TYR A 26 -1.14 11.79 2.08
C TYR A 26 0.10 11.10 1.49
N GLU A 27 0.16 9.77 1.56
CA GLU A 27 1.25 9.01 0.94
C GLU A 27 1.19 9.13 -0.59
N GLU A 28 -0.01 9.04 -1.19
CA GLU A 28 -0.19 9.23 -2.63
C GLU A 28 0.19 10.65 -3.06
N SER A 29 -0.26 11.68 -2.33
CA SER A 29 0.09 13.07 -2.59
C SER A 29 1.60 13.31 -2.54
N MET A 30 2.29 12.71 -1.56
CA MET A 30 3.74 12.83 -1.43
C MET A 30 4.48 12.18 -2.60
N ILE A 31 4.05 10.99 -3.04
CA ILE A 31 4.60 10.32 -4.22
C ILE A 31 4.35 11.16 -5.48
N SER A 32 3.17 11.75 -5.65
CA SER A 32 2.84 12.63 -6.77
C SER A 32 3.74 13.87 -6.83
N LYS A 33 3.96 14.53 -5.68
CA LYS A 33 4.88 15.68 -5.59
C LYS A 33 6.33 15.29 -5.92
N LEU A 34 6.80 14.14 -5.44
CA LEU A 34 8.12 13.61 -5.78
C LEU A 34 8.25 13.29 -7.28
N LYS A 35 7.18 12.77 -7.90
CA LYS A 35 7.14 12.49 -9.33
C LYS A 35 7.25 13.78 -10.15
N GLN A 36 6.55 14.85 -9.74
CA GLN A 36 6.66 16.15 -10.38
C GLN A 36 8.07 16.75 -10.24
N ALA A 37 8.68 16.65 -9.06
CA ALA A 37 9.99 17.24 -8.79
C ALA A 37 11.19 16.44 -9.32
N CYS A 38 11.07 15.11 -9.41
CA CYS A 38 12.20 14.21 -9.70
C CYS A 38 11.97 13.27 -10.88
N GLY A 39 10.77 13.24 -11.46
CA GLY A 39 10.43 12.39 -12.60
C GLY A 39 9.98 10.99 -12.24
N PHE A 40 9.48 10.27 -13.25
CA PHE A 40 8.86 8.96 -13.09
C PHE A 40 9.82 7.87 -12.60
N ALA A 41 11.05 7.82 -13.13
CA ALA A 41 12.03 6.80 -12.74
C ALA A 41 12.34 6.84 -11.24
N TYR A 42 12.34 8.05 -10.65
CA TYR A 42 12.62 8.28 -9.23
C TYR A 42 11.54 7.70 -8.31
N THR A 43 10.27 7.76 -8.73
CA THR A 43 9.13 7.31 -7.91
C THR A 43 8.61 5.93 -8.26
N SER A 44 9.08 5.32 -9.35
CA SER A 44 8.60 4.03 -9.85
C SER A 44 8.50 2.94 -8.77
N LYS A 45 9.51 2.83 -7.91
CA LYS A 45 9.55 1.87 -6.81
C LYS A 45 8.57 2.21 -5.69
N LEU A 46 8.46 3.50 -5.32
CA LEU A 46 7.53 3.98 -4.29
C LEU A 46 6.08 3.70 -4.69
N GLN A 47 5.75 3.96 -5.96
CA GLN A 47 4.43 3.70 -6.52
C GLN A 47 4.09 2.20 -6.46
N ARG A 48 5.02 1.33 -6.85
CA ARG A 48 4.82 -0.12 -6.77
C ARG A 48 4.57 -0.59 -5.35
N MET A 49 5.40 -0.15 -4.39
CA MET A 49 5.22 -0.50 -2.98
C MET A 49 3.83 -0.10 -2.44
N PHE A 50 3.35 1.07 -2.82
CA PHE A 50 2.02 1.55 -2.43
C PHE A 50 0.91 0.69 -3.05
N GLN A 51 1.04 0.36 -4.33
CA GLN A 51 0.08 -0.46 -5.07
C GLN A 51 0.01 -1.89 -4.51
N ASP A 52 1.15 -2.50 -4.20
CA ASP A 52 1.22 -3.86 -3.63
C ASP A 52 0.46 -3.97 -2.31
N ILE A 53 0.52 -2.93 -1.48
CA ILE A 53 -0.16 -2.88 -0.18
C ILE A 53 -1.67 -2.69 -0.35
N CYS A 54 -2.10 -1.85 -1.29
CA CYS A 54 -3.52 -1.67 -1.60
C CYS A 54 -4.14 -2.97 -2.12
N VAL A 55 -3.45 -3.65 -3.06
CA VAL A 55 -3.88 -4.96 -3.57
C VAL A 55 -3.94 -6.01 -2.46
N SER A 56 -2.93 -6.05 -1.59
CA SER A 56 -2.90 -6.99 -0.46
C SER A 56 -4.06 -6.75 0.51
N LYS A 57 -4.38 -5.51 0.87
CA LYS A 57 -5.54 -5.17 1.71
C LYS A 57 -6.84 -5.66 1.06
N ASN A 58 -7.04 -5.33 -0.21
CA ASN A 58 -8.24 -5.72 -0.94
C ASN A 58 -8.40 -7.25 -1.04
N LEU A 59 -7.31 -7.99 -1.30
CA LEU A 59 -7.33 -9.44 -1.34
C LEU A 59 -7.69 -10.06 0.02
N ILE A 60 -7.15 -9.50 1.12
CA ILE A 60 -7.48 -9.94 2.48
C ILE A 60 -8.96 -9.72 2.77
N ASP A 61 -9.52 -8.58 2.36
CA ASP A 61 -10.93 -8.28 2.60
C ASP A 61 -11.85 -9.20 1.78
N GLN A 62 -11.53 -9.44 0.51
CA GLN A 62 -12.25 -10.42 -0.32
C GLN A 62 -12.21 -11.82 0.31
N TYR A 63 -11.04 -12.24 0.81
CA TYR A 63 -10.89 -13.53 1.46
C TYR A 63 -11.72 -13.62 2.75
N ARG A 64 -11.79 -12.54 3.55
CA ARG A 64 -12.64 -12.48 4.74
C ARG A 64 -14.12 -12.62 4.38
N THR A 65 -14.60 -11.86 3.38
CA THR A 65 -15.98 -11.98 2.88
C THR A 65 -16.28 -13.39 2.42
N TYR A 66 -15.39 -14.01 1.63
CA TYR A 66 -15.53 -15.40 1.22
C TYR A 66 -15.65 -16.35 2.42
N CYS A 67 -14.79 -16.20 3.43
CA CYS A 67 -14.86 -17.01 4.65
C CYS A 67 -16.14 -16.79 5.47
N GLU A 68 -16.72 -15.59 5.44
CA GLU A 68 -18.00 -15.28 6.12
C GLU A 68 -19.19 -15.90 5.38
N GLU A 69 -19.22 -15.77 4.06
CA GLU A 69 -20.24 -16.38 3.20
C GLU A 69 -20.23 -17.91 3.30
N ASN A 70 -19.05 -18.53 3.25
CA ASN A 70 -18.91 -19.99 3.32
C ASN A 70 -19.04 -20.54 4.76
N LYS A 71 -19.01 -19.68 5.79
CA LYS A 71 -19.38 -20.08 7.16
C LYS A 71 -20.89 -20.21 7.36
N LEU A 72 -21.71 -19.54 6.53
CA LEU A 72 -23.16 -19.68 6.58
C LEU A 72 -23.63 -21.02 5.98
N ASP A 73 -22.87 -21.60 5.05
CA ASP A 73 -23.17 -22.90 4.44
C ASP A 73 -22.89 -24.11 5.37
N ASP A 74 -22.16 -23.90 6.50
CA ASP A 74 -21.89 -24.93 7.51
C ASP A 74 -22.92 -24.91 8.66
N ILE A 75 -23.80 -23.89 8.70
CA ILE A 75 -25.00 -23.89 9.55
C ILE A 75 -26.15 -24.45 8.72
N GLY A 76 -26.12 -25.77 8.52
CA GLY A 76 -27.23 -26.48 7.90
C GLY A 76 -28.56 -26.19 8.60
N ILE A 77 -29.40 -25.39 7.94
CA ILE A 77 -30.87 -25.49 7.96
C ILE A 77 -31.30 -25.70 6.52
#